data_AF-A0A950BWC3-F1
#
_entry.id   AF-A0A950BWC3-F1
#
_cell.length_a   1.000
_cell.length_b   1.000
_cell.length_c   1.000
_cell.angle_alpha   90.00
_cell.angle_beta   90.00
_cell.angle_gamma   90.00
#
_symmetry.space_group_name_H-M   'P 1'
#
loop_
_entity.id
_entity.type
_entity.pdbx_description
1 polymer ?
#
loop_
_entity_poly.entity_id
_entity_poly.type
_entity_poly.pdbx_seq_one_letter_code
_entity_poly.pdbx_strand_id
1 'polypeptide(L)'
;MGSLFQLLSNGIVLGTLFGHMAVSPHASSFFTFVTAHTSVELTAVVVAGAAGLRMGWGLIDTQGQSRPASLRREATRALPALGASVVLFVLAAFVEGFISASALPYWAKASVAILSALLIAAFLSLGGRGGNRRSGAG
;
A
#
# COMPACT_ATOMS: atom_id res chain seq x y z
N MET A 1 14.80 -7.36 3.69
CA MET A 1 15.92 -6.56 3.17
C MET A 1 15.61 -5.97 1.81
N GLY A 2 15.29 -6.77 0.79
CA GLY A 2 14.89 -6.22 -0.53
C GLY A 2 13.70 -5.26 -0.51
N SER A 3 12.65 -5.54 0.26
CA SER A 3 11.48 -4.65 0.36
C SER A 3 11.79 -3.30 1.04
N LEU A 4 12.65 -3.29 2.07
CA LEU A 4 13.06 -2.03 2.71
C LEU A 4 13.82 -1.14 1.71
N PHE A 5 14.76 -1.73 0.99
CA PHE A 5 15.48 -1.06 -0.07
C PHE A 5 14.51 -0.52 -1.13
N GLN A 6 13.56 -1.34 -1.60
CA GLN A 6 12.58 -0.90 -2.60
C GLN A 6 11.69 0.24 -2.10
N LEU A 7 11.24 0.20 -0.84
CA LEU A 7 10.44 1.28 -0.25
C LEU A 7 11.25 2.58 -0.17
N LEU A 8 12.53 2.52 0.21
CA LEU A 8 13.42 3.67 0.25
C LEU A 8 13.67 4.24 -1.14
N SER A 9 14.02 3.39 -2.11
CA SER A 9 14.24 3.79 -3.50
C SER A 9 12.98 4.41 -4.11
N ASN A 10 11.81 3.78 -3.93
CA ASN A 10 10.54 4.33 -4.39
C ASN A 10 10.24 5.67 -3.71
N GLY A 11 10.48 5.79 -2.40
CA GLY A 11 10.26 7.03 -1.65
C GLY A 11 11.15 8.18 -2.15
N ILE A 12 12.42 7.91 -2.44
CA ILE A 12 13.35 8.90 -3.01
C ILE A 12 12.89 9.34 -4.40
N VAL A 13 12.52 8.39 -5.27
CA VAL A 13 12.04 8.70 -6.63
C VAL A 13 10.76 9.52 -6.58
N LEU A 14 9.75 9.07 -5.82
CA LEU A 14 8.48 9.78 -5.67
C LEU A 14 8.70 11.16 -5.06
N GLY A 15 9.49 11.27 -3.99
CA GLY A 15 9.79 12.56 -3.37
C GLY A 15 10.48 13.53 -4.34
N THR A 16 11.40 13.04 -5.17
CA THR A 16 12.07 13.84 -6.20
C THR A 16 11.07 14.32 -7.26
N LEU A 17 10.20 13.43 -7.75
CA LEU A 17 9.18 13.77 -8.75
C LEU A 17 8.17 14.79 -8.20
N PHE A 18 7.64 14.56 -7.00
CA PHE A 18 6.71 15.48 -6.34
C PHE A 18 7.36 16.83 -6.05
N GLY A 19 8.61 16.84 -5.54
CA GLY A 19 9.35 18.06 -5.26
C GLY A 19 9.61 18.90 -6.51
N HIS A 20 10.02 18.25 -7.60
CA HIS A 20 10.20 18.92 -8.89
C HIS A 20 8.88 19.45 -9.46
N MET A 21 7.82 18.64 -9.44
CA MET A 21 6.51 19.04 -9.99
C MET A 21 5.88 20.18 -9.20
N ALA A 22 6.11 20.26 -7.89
CA ALA A 22 5.56 21.31 -7.02
C ALA A 22 6.02 22.72 -7.39
N VAL A 23 7.22 22.87 -7.96
CA VAL A 23 7.77 24.16 -8.42
C VAL A 23 7.60 24.38 -9.92
N SER A 24 7.02 23.41 -10.63
CA SER A 24 6.81 23.50 -12.08
C SER A 24 5.56 24.32 -12.42
N PRO A 25 5.47 24.86 -13.65
CA PRO A 25 4.24 25.50 -14.15
C PRO A 25 3.01 24.56 -14.18
N HIS A 26 3.22 23.24 -14.09
CA HIS A 26 2.18 22.23 -14.15
C HIS A 26 1.76 21.70 -12.76
N ALA A 27 2.24 22.32 -11.67
CA ALA A 27 1.99 21.86 -10.30
C ALA A 27 0.49 21.62 -10.03
N SER A 28 -0.38 22.56 -10.40
CA SER A 28 -1.82 22.45 -10.17
C SER A 28 -2.46 21.25 -10.88
N SER A 29 -2.12 21.06 -12.16
CA SER A 29 -2.59 19.92 -12.96
C SER A 29 -2.07 18.60 -12.41
N PHE A 30 -0.78 18.55 -12.03
CA PHE A 30 -0.15 17.38 -11.43
C PHE A 30 -0.85 16.98 -10.14
N PHE A 31 -0.98 17.89 -9.17
CA PHE A 31 -1.63 17.60 -7.90
C PHE A 31 -3.10 17.22 -8.09
N THR A 32 -3.82 17.87 -8.99
CA THR A 32 -5.20 17.52 -9.32
C THR A 32 -5.31 16.11 -9.90
N PHE A 33 -4.36 15.70 -10.74
CA PHE A 33 -4.31 14.36 -11.32
C PHE A 33 -4.04 13.30 -10.26
N VAL A 34 -2.96 13.45 -9.48
CA VAL A 34 -2.54 12.39 -8.53
C VAL A 34 -3.50 12.23 -7.35
N THR A 35 -4.16 13.31 -6.91
CA THR A 35 -4.98 13.32 -5.68
C THR A 35 -5.94 12.14 -5.56
N ALA A 36 -6.66 11.77 -6.64
CA ALA A 36 -7.73 10.79 -6.57
C ALA A 36 -7.25 9.36 -6.25
N HIS A 37 -6.12 8.92 -6.82
CA HIS A 37 -5.66 7.51 -6.74
C HIS A 37 -4.55 7.30 -5.70
N THR A 38 -3.80 8.34 -5.34
CA THR A 38 -2.60 8.22 -4.47
C THR A 38 -2.89 7.56 -3.12
N SER A 39 -4.06 7.78 -2.51
CA SER A 39 -4.39 7.17 -1.21
C SER A 39 -4.48 5.63 -1.28
N VAL A 40 -5.02 5.11 -2.38
CA VAL A 40 -5.12 3.67 -2.63
C VAL A 40 -3.74 3.10 -3.00
N GLU A 41 -3.02 3.78 -3.89
CA GLU A 41 -1.71 3.35 -4.39
C GLU A 41 -0.65 3.29 -3.28
N LEU A 42 -0.51 4.35 -2.48
CA LEU A 42 0.47 4.36 -1.39
C LEU A 42 0.15 3.32 -0.32
N THR A 43 -1.13 3.06 -0.06
CA THR A 43 -1.53 1.96 0.82
C THR A 43 -1.09 0.62 0.24
N ALA A 44 -1.29 0.40 -1.07
CA ALA A 44 -0.84 -0.82 -1.74
C ALA A 44 0.67 -1.04 -1.61
N VAL A 45 1.46 0.03 -1.81
CA VAL A 45 2.93 0.03 -1.64
C VAL A 45 3.33 -0.36 -0.21
N VAL A 46 2.69 0.26 0.80
CA VAL A 46 3.00 -0.03 2.21
C VAL A 46 2.65 -1.47 2.56
N VAL A 47 1.50 -1.97 2.14
CA VAL A 47 1.06 -3.34 2.41
C VAL A 47 1.97 -4.37 1.72
N ALA A 48 2.33 -4.14 0.45
CA ALA A 48 3.29 -4.97 -0.28
C ALA A 48 4.67 -4.96 0.39
N GLY A 49 5.14 -3.79 0.81
CA GLY A 49 6.39 -3.61 1.55
C GLY A 49 6.40 -4.37 2.87
N ALA A 50 5.33 -4.28 3.66
CA ALA A 50 5.17 -5.01 4.91
C ALA A 50 5.17 -6.53 4.70
N ALA A 51 4.49 -7.02 3.66
CA ALA A 51 4.51 -8.43 3.28
C ALA A 51 5.93 -8.90 2.91
N GLY A 52 6.66 -8.10 2.14
CA GLY A 52 8.07 -8.36 1.81
C GLY A 52 9.01 -8.33 3.01
N LEU A 53 8.77 -7.41 3.96
CA LEU A 53 9.54 -7.33 5.20
C LEU A 53 9.34 -8.58 6.07
N ARG A 54 8.10 -9.06 6.18
CA ARG A 54 7.76 -10.30 6.88
C ARG A 54 8.50 -11.51 6.30
N MET A 55 8.48 -11.68 4.97
CA MET A 55 9.23 -12.76 4.30
C MET A 55 10.74 -12.62 4.52
N GLY A 56 11.26 -11.39 4.42
CA GLY A 56 12.67 -11.10 4.68
C GLY A 56 13.09 -11.39 6.12
N TRP A 57 12.21 -11.14 7.10
CA TRP A 57 12.45 -11.47 8.50
C TRP A 57 12.57 -12.99 8.71
N GLY A 58 11.75 -13.79 8.02
CA GLY A 58 11.83 -15.26 8.07
C GLY A 58 13.14 -15.86 7.58
N LEU A 59 13.98 -15.10 6.85
CA LEU A 59 15.34 -15.52 6.48
C LEU A 59 16.38 -15.22 7.57
N ILE A 60 16.10 -14.24 8.43
CA ILE A 60 16.98 -13.79 9.51
C ILE A 60 16.69 -14.61 10.76
N ASP A 61 15.42 -14.64 11.17
CA ASP A 61 14.92 -15.42 12.29
C ASP A 61 14.11 -16.60 11.75
N THR A 62 14.74 -17.77 11.73
CA THR A 62 14.13 -18.99 11.18
C THR A 62 13.26 -19.73 12.19
N GLN A 63 13.29 -19.33 13.47
CA GLN A 63 12.56 -20.00 14.56
C GLN A 63 12.85 -21.51 14.61
N GLY A 64 14.13 -21.88 14.45
CA GLY A 64 14.60 -23.28 14.49
C GLY A 64 14.35 -24.09 13.21
N GLN A 65 13.78 -23.50 12.15
CA GLN A 65 13.59 -24.18 10.86
C GLN A 65 14.77 -23.94 9.91
N SER A 66 14.86 -24.75 8.85
CA SER A 66 15.74 -24.44 7.71
C SER A 66 15.27 -23.14 7.03
N ARG A 67 16.21 -22.37 6.44
CA ARG A 67 15.87 -21.11 5.76
C ARG A 67 14.77 -21.27 4.69
N PRO A 68 14.79 -22.31 3.83
CA PRO A 68 13.71 -22.51 2.86
C PRO A 68 12.35 -22.81 3.51
N ALA A 69 12.34 -23.59 4.60
CA ALA A 69 11.10 -23.91 5.32
C ALA A 69 10.51 -22.68 6.03
N SER A 70 11.37 -21.88 6.70
CA SER A 70 10.98 -20.62 7.32
C SER A 70 10.44 -19.62 6.29
N LEU A 71 11.11 -19.50 5.14
CA LEU A 71 10.67 -18.64 4.05
C LEU A 71 9.30 -19.07 3.51
N ARG A 72 9.08 -20.36 3.26
CA ARG A 72 7.78 -20.88 2.80
C ARG A 72 6.66 -20.58 3.79
N ARG A 73 6.93 -20.72 5.09
CA ARG A 73 5.99 -20.39 6.17
C ARG A 73 5.64 -18.91 6.15
N GLU A 74 6.62 -18.01 6.13
CA GLU A 74 6.36 -16.58 6.14
C GLU A 74 5.76 -16.07 4.82
N ALA A 75 6.11 -16.67 3.68
CA ALA A 75 5.48 -16.38 2.39
C ALA A 75 3.99 -16.74 2.41
N THR A 76 3.63 -17.91 2.93
CA THR A 76 2.22 -18.33 3.07
C THR A 76 1.43 -17.35 3.94
N ARG A 77 2.04 -16.85 5.02
CA ARG A 77 1.41 -15.85 5.91
C ARG A 77 1.36 -14.45 5.28
N ALA A 78 2.24 -14.15 4.33
CA ALA A 78 2.28 -12.88 3.60
C ALA A 78 1.30 -12.84 2.40
N LEU A 79 0.86 -14.00 1.89
CA LEU A 79 -0.03 -14.10 0.72
C LEU A 79 -1.29 -13.23 0.82
N PRO A 80 -2.03 -13.18 1.95
CA PRO A 80 -3.22 -12.32 2.03
C PRO A 80 -2.89 -10.83 1.87
N ALA A 81 -1.77 -10.37 2.44
CA ALA A 81 -1.32 -8.99 2.30
C ALA A 81 -0.86 -8.69 0.87
N LEU A 82 -0.14 -9.61 0.24
CA LEU A 82 0.21 -9.49 -1.18
C LEU A 82 -1.03 -9.43 -2.08
N GLY A 83 -2.00 -10.33 -1.87
CA GLY A 83 -3.27 -10.31 -2.60
C GLY A 83 -4.02 -8.99 -2.42
N ALA A 84 -4.10 -8.49 -1.18
CA ALA A 84 -4.69 -7.18 -0.90
C ALA A 84 -3.95 -6.04 -1.64
N SER A 85 -2.61 -6.06 -1.66
CA SER A 85 -1.84 -5.05 -2.38
C SER A 85 -2.10 -5.06 -3.89
N VAL A 86 -2.23 -6.24 -4.51
CA VAL A 86 -2.58 -6.37 -5.94
C VAL A 86 -3.97 -5.80 -6.21
N VAL A 87 -4.96 -6.13 -5.39
CA VAL A 87 -6.31 -5.58 -5.53
C VAL A 87 -6.32 -4.06 -5.39
N LEU A 88 -5.56 -3.51 -4.43
CA LEU A 88 -5.43 -2.07 -4.25
C LEU A 88 -4.74 -1.40 -5.45
N PHE A 89 -3.69 -2.00 -6.02
CA PHE A 89 -3.06 -1.46 -7.25
C PHE A 89 -4.00 -1.47 -8.45
N VAL A 90 -4.76 -2.55 -8.63
CA VAL A 90 -5.78 -2.61 -9.69
C VAL A 90 -6.80 -1.50 -9.47
N LEU A 91 -7.31 -1.34 -8.25
CA LEU A 91 -8.25 -0.26 -7.92
C LEU A 91 -7.64 1.13 -8.17
N ALA A 92 -6.37 1.35 -7.78
CA ALA A 92 -5.66 2.59 -8.04
C ALA A 92 -5.57 2.88 -9.55
N ALA A 93 -5.23 1.89 -10.37
CA ALA A 93 -5.19 2.02 -11.82
C ALA A 93 -6.56 2.35 -12.44
N PHE A 94 -7.66 1.78 -11.91
CA PHE A 94 -9.02 2.17 -12.31
C PHE A 94 -9.31 3.63 -11.93
N VAL A 95 -9.00 4.05 -10.70
CA VAL A 95 -9.20 5.44 -10.28
C VAL A 95 -8.33 6.41 -11.09
N GLU A 96 -7.12 6.00 -11.45
CA GLU A 96 -6.24 6.76 -12.35
C GLU A 96 -6.87 6.93 -13.74
N GLY A 97 -7.18 5.82 -14.41
CA GLY A 97 -7.66 5.81 -15.78
C GLY A 97 -9.02 6.47 -15.96
N PHE A 98 -9.93 6.33 -15.00
CA PHE A 98 -11.31 6.84 -15.14
C PHE A 98 -11.56 8.16 -14.42
N ILE A 99 -10.95 8.40 -13.25
CA ILE A 99 -11.23 9.58 -12.43
C ILE A 99 -10.11 10.60 -12.59
N SER A 100 -8.86 10.18 -12.49
CA SER A 100 -7.71 11.11 -12.51
C SER A 100 -7.52 11.73 -13.89
N ALA A 101 -7.66 10.94 -14.95
CA ALA A 101 -7.61 11.40 -16.35
C ALA A 101 -8.87 12.15 -16.84
N SER A 102 -9.94 12.20 -16.02
CA SER A 102 -11.18 12.89 -16.41
C SER A 102 -11.11 14.41 -16.20
N ALA A 103 -12.04 15.11 -16.86
CA ALA A 103 -12.29 16.54 -16.69
C ALA A 103 -13.05 16.90 -15.39
N LEU A 104 -13.17 15.95 -14.45
CA LEU A 104 -13.84 16.20 -13.18
C LEU A 104 -13.15 17.33 -12.39
N PRO A 105 -13.92 18.17 -11.69
CA PRO A 105 -13.36 19.21 -10.85
C PRO A 105 -12.59 18.62 -9.66
N TYR A 106 -11.64 19.40 -9.12
CA TYR A 106 -10.77 18.97 -8.02
C TYR A 106 -11.54 18.42 -6.81
N TRP A 107 -12.65 19.05 -6.42
CA TRP A 107 -13.44 18.61 -5.26
C TRP A 107 -13.97 17.18 -5.41
N ALA A 108 -14.31 16.75 -6.63
CA ALA A 108 -14.78 15.39 -6.89
C ALA A 108 -13.63 14.39 -6.75
N LYS A 109 -12.46 14.72 -7.30
CA LYS A 109 -11.23 13.93 -7.17
C LYS A 109 -10.79 13.81 -5.70
N ALA A 110 -10.83 14.92 -4.96
CA ALA A 110 -10.53 14.96 -3.53
C ALA A 110 -11.52 14.13 -2.70
N SER A 111 -12.81 14.15 -3.04
CA SER A 111 -13.83 13.34 -2.37
C SER A 111 -13.55 11.84 -2.53
N VAL A 112 -13.16 11.40 -3.74
CA VAL A 112 -12.75 10.02 -3.99
C VAL A 112 -11.52 9.65 -3.17
N ALA A 113 -10.53 10.54 -3.10
CA ALA A 113 -9.31 10.34 -2.33
C ALA A 113 -9.60 10.15 -0.83
N ILE A 114 -10.41 11.04 -0.25
CA ILE A 114 -10.80 11.03 1.16
C ILE A 114 -11.65 9.79 1.47
N LEU A 115 -12.66 9.51 0.66
CA LEU A 115 -13.52 8.33 0.86
C LEU A 115 -12.71 7.05 0.82
N SER A 116 -11.82 6.89 -0.17
CA SER A 116 -10.96 5.72 -0.29
C SER A 116 -10.03 5.58 0.92
N ALA A 117 -9.42 6.70 1.36
CA ALA A 117 -8.58 6.70 2.55
C ALA A 117 -9.34 6.31 3.83
N LEU A 118 -10.55 6.83 4.01
CA LEU A 118 -11.41 6.49 5.15
C LEU A 118 -11.85 5.02 5.13
N LEU A 119 -12.24 4.49 3.97
CA LEU A 119 -12.60 3.08 3.83
C LEU A 119 -11.44 2.14 4.15
N ILE A 120 -10.24 2.47 3.64
CA ILE A 120 -9.01 1.74 3.95
C ILE A 120 -8.70 1.81 5.45
N ALA A 121 -8.73 3.02 6.04
CA ALA A 121 -8.46 3.20 7.46
C ALA A 121 -9.48 2.46 8.34
N ALA A 122 -10.77 2.52 7.99
CA ALA A 122 -11.83 1.78 8.65
C ALA A 122 -11.58 0.27 8.56
N PHE A 123 -11.32 -0.26 7.36
CA PHE A 123 -11.02 -1.68 7.14
C PHE A 123 -9.84 -2.16 7.97
N LEU A 124 -8.72 -1.43 7.97
CA LEU A 124 -7.54 -1.78 8.76
C LEU A 124 -7.81 -1.72 10.27
N SER A 125 -8.58 -0.73 10.73
CA SER A 125 -8.94 -0.57 12.15
C SER A 125 -9.94 -1.64 12.64
N LEU A 126 -10.79 -2.17 11.76
CA LEU A 126 -11.75 -3.23 12.08
C LEU A 126 -11.10 -4.61 11.97
N GLY A 127 -10.27 -4.83 10.95
CA GLY A 127 -9.53 -6.07 10.74
C GLY A 127 -8.55 -6.39 11.87
N GLY A 128 -7.95 -5.39 12.50
CA GLY A 128 -7.09 -5.56 13.68
C GLY A 128 -7.82 -5.97 14.98
N ARG A 129 -9.15 -5.83 15.04
CA ARG A 129 -9.94 -6.08 16.27
C ARG A 129 -10.48 -7.51 16.41
N GLY A 130 -10.35 -8.35 15.38
CA GLY A 130 -10.86 -9.72 15.37
C GLY A 130 -9.97 -10.77 16.07
N GLY A 131 -8.78 -10.40 16.53
CA GLY A 131 -7.75 -11.35 17.00
C GLY A 131 -7.85 -11.84 18.45
N ASN A 132 -8.73 -11.27 19.29
CA ASN A 132 -8.70 -11.55 20.74
C ASN A 132 -9.80 -12.48 21.27
N ARG A 133 -10.24 -13.47 20.48
CA ARG A 133 -11.20 -14.50 20.93
C ARG A 133 -10.82 -15.91 20.51
N ARG A 134 -9.62 -16.39 20.88
CA ARG A 134 -9.33 -17.83 21.10
C ARG A 134 -8.23 -18.00 22.15
N SER A 135 -8.58 -17.78 23.40
CA SER A 135 -7.89 -18.35 24.57
C SER A 135 -8.95 -18.51 25.65
N GLY A 136 -9.47 -19.73 25.78
CA GLY A 136 -10.49 -20.07 26.76
C GLY A 136 -11.45 -21.14 26.23
N ALA A 137 -11.40 -22.33 26.85
CA ALA A 137 -12.13 -23.58 26.59
C ALA A 137 -11.47 -24.47 25.51
N GLY A 138 -10.90 -25.63 25.84
CA GLY A 138 -10.74 -26.35 27.12
C GLY A 138 -9.82 -27.54 26.89
#